data_AF-A0A562FP96-F1
#
_entry.id   AF-A0A562FP96-F1
#
_cell.length_a   1.000
_cell.length_b   1.000
_cell.length_c   1.000
_cell.angle_alpha   90.00
_cell.angle_beta   90.00
_cell.angle_gamma   90.00
#
_symmetry.space_group_name_H-M   'P 1'
#
loop_
_entity.id
_entity.type
_entity.pdbx_description
1 polymer ?
#
loop_
_entity_poly.entity_id
_entity_poly.type
_entity_poly.pdbx_seq_one_letter_code
_entity_poly.pdbx_strand_id
1 'polypeptide(L)'
;MSIADEAKAIVAGARREQYGGPERGFEAIARFWQAYFENTGRGDVKITAADISPMMRLFKEARLCHTPNHRDSLVDLIGYTLTGAEVNGVE
;
A
#
# COMPACT_ATOMS: atom_id res chain seq x y z
N MET A 1 4.55 -6.80 21.66
CA MET A 1 3.66 -6.05 20.75
C MET A 1 3.26 -6.98 19.61
N SER A 2 1.97 -7.14 19.34
CA SER A 2 1.53 -7.99 18.22
C SER A 2 1.88 -7.32 16.88
N ILE A 3 1.91 -8.09 15.79
CA ILE A 3 2.12 -7.53 14.44
C ILE A 3 0.99 -6.55 14.05
N ALA A 4 -0.22 -6.75 14.59
CA ALA A 4 -1.35 -5.87 14.35
C ALA A 4 -1.22 -4.53 15.09
N ASP A 5 -0.75 -4.55 16.34
CA ASP A 5 -0.52 -3.32 17.12
C ASP A 5 0.58 -2.45 16.47
N GLU A 6 1.63 -3.11 15.99
CA GLU A 6 2.73 -2.44 15.29
C GLU A 6 2.27 -1.82 13.97
N ALA A 7 1.51 -2.56 13.16
CA ALA A 7 0.92 -2.03 11.92
C ALA A 7 0.03 -0.81 12.19
N LYS A 8 -0.82 -0.87 13.23
CA LYS A 8 -1.63 0.27 13.66
C LYS A 8 -0.78 1.47 14.07
N ALA A 9 0.29 1.25 14.84
CA ALA A 9 1.20 2.32 15.23
C ALA A 9 1.91 2.98 14.04
N ILE A 10 2.31 2.18 13.04
CA ILE A 10 2.93 2.68 11.80
C ILE A 10 1.94 3.52 10.98
N VAL A 11 0.70 3.05 10.83
CA VAL A 11 -0.35 3.74 10.07
C VAL A 11 -0.84 5.01 10.79
N ALA A 12 -0.99 4.94 12.11
CA ALA A 12 -1.43 6.06 12.94
C ALA A 12 -0.33 7.10 13.25
N GLY A 13 0.95 6.73 13.09
CA GLY A 13 2.10 7.59 13.38
C GLY A 13 2.29 8.76 12.39
N ALA A 14 3.45 9.43 12.47
CA ALA A 14 3.84 10.71 11.85
C ALA A 14 3.52 10.97 10.36
N ARG A 15 2.95 9.99 9.63
CA ARG A 15 2.54 10.09 8.23
C ARG A 15 1.28 10.95 8.02
N ARG A 16 0.30 10.91 8.95
CA ARG A 16 -0.95 11.70 8.84
C ARG A 16 -0.72 13.20 9.03
N GLU A 17 0.21 13.62 9.88
CA GLU A 17 0.46 15.03 10.19
C GLU A 17 1.20 15.80 9.09
N GLN A 18 2.01 15.12 8.27
CA GLN A 18 2.89 15.79 7.30
C GLN A 18 2.42 15.72 5.83
N TYR A 19 1.66 14.70 5.43
CA TYR A 19 1.37 14.43 4.01
C TYR A 19 -0.12 14.34 3.64
N GLY A 20 -1.03 14.45 4.62
CA GLY A 20 -2.46 14.21 4.45
C GLY A 20 -2.84 12.73 4.56
N GLY A 21 -4.08 12.40 4.20
CA GLY A 21 -4.60 11.02 4.25
C GLY A 21 -3.94 10.08 3.24
N PRO A 22 -4.07 8.74 3.43
CA PRO A 22 -3.52 7.74 2.53
C PRO A 22 -4.08 7.82 1.10
N GLU A 23 -5.29 8.37 0.92
CA GLU A 23 -5.91 8.62 -0.38
C GLU A 23 -5.00 9.46 -1.29
N ARG A 24 -4.53 10.64 -0.84
CA ARG A 24 -3.58 11.47 -1.61
C ARG A 24 -2.30 10.72 -2.00
N GLY A 25 -1.78 9.89 -1.09
CA GLY A 25 -0.59 9.08 -1.33
C GLY A 25 -0.83 8.03 -2.41
N PHE A 26 -1.92 7.28 -2.31
CA PHE A 26 -2.27 6.23 -3.26
C PHE A 26 -2.62 6.79 -4.63
N GLU A 27 -3.32 7.92 -4.70
CA GLU A 27 -3.56 8.61 -5.97
C GLU A 27 -2.26 9.06 -6.65
N ALA A 28 -1.30 9.59 -5.88
CA ALA A 28 0.00 9.97 -6.43
C ALA A 28 0.77 8.76 -6.97
N ILE A 29 0.78 7.64 -6.23
CA ILE A 29 1.42 6.39 -6.67
C ILE A 29 0.74 5.87 -7.94
N ALA A 30 -0.60 5.88 -7.99
CA ALA A 30 -1.36 5.47 -9.17
C ALA A 30 -0.93 6.28 -10.40
N ARG A 31 -0.90 7.61 -10.31
CA ARG A 31 -0.44 8.47 -11.41
C ARG A 31 1.00 8.18 -11.83
N PHE A 32 1.91 7.97 -10.88
CA PHE A 32 3.29 7.61 -11.20
C PHE A 32 3.38 6.29 -11.98
N TRP A 33 2.61 5.28 -11.59
CA TRP A 33 2.63 3.98 -12.25
C TRP A 33 2.00 4.04 -13.65
N GLN A 34 0.90 4.77 -13.81
CA GLN A 34 0.31 5.01 -15.13
C GLN A 34 1.31 5.67 -16.08
N ALA A 35 1.92 6.78 -15.64
CA ALA A 35 2.93 7.49 -16.43
C ALA A 35 4.14 6.59 -16.75
N TYR A 36 4.54 5.70 -15.84
CA TYR A 36 5.60 4.74 -16.11
C TYR A 36 5.22 3.75 -17.23
N PHE A 37 4.02 3.17 -17.21
CA PHE A 37 3.59 2.23 -18.25
C PHE A 37 3.45 2.89 -19.62
N GLU A 38 2.91 4.11 -19.66
CA GLU A 38 2.80 4.91 -20.88
C GLU A 38 4.19 5.21 -21.46
N ASN A 39 5.10 5.77 -20.66
CA ASN A 39 6.44 6.16 -21.11
C ASN A 39 7.34 4.99 -21.49
N THR A 40 7.04 3.77 -21.01
CA THR A 40 7.80 2.56 -21.35
C THR A 40 7.20 1.77 -22.50
N GLY A 41 6.13 2.26 -23.14
CA GLY A 41 5.46 1.58 -24.25
C GLY A 41 4.77 0.28 -23.83
N ARG A 42 4.44 0.13 -22.54
CA ARG A 42 3.79 -1.07 -21.98
C ARG A 42 2.26 -1.00 -21.98
N GLY A 43 1.71 0.05 -22.59
CA GLY A 43 0.28 0.25 -22.78
C GLY A 43 -0.31 1.32 -21.86
N ASP A 44 -1.52 1.73 -22.20
CA ASP A 44 -2.35 2.60 -21.36
C ASP A 44 -3.03 1.73 -20.29
N VAL A 45 -2.66 1.96 -19.03
CA VAL A 45 -3.21 1.24 -17.89
C VAL A 45 -3.96 2.23 -17.01
N LYS A 46 -5.22 1.92 -16.72
CA LYS A 46 -5.99 2.68 -15.74
C LYS A 46 -5.71 2.14 -14.34
N ILE A 47 -5.01 2.92 -13.52
CA ILE A 47 -4.71 2.59 -12.12
C ILE A 47 -5.35 3.67 -11.25
N THR A 48 -6.06 3.24 -10.22
CA THR A 48 -6.74 4.10 -9.24
C THR A 48 -6.11 3.94 -7.87
N ALA A 49 -6.45 4.83 -6.93
CA ALA A 49 -5.99 4.71 -5.54
C ALA A 49 -6.40 3.36 -4.90
N ALA A 50 -7.56 2.82 -5.27
CA ALA A 50 -8.06 1.54 -4.77
C ALA A 50 -7.19 0.35 -5.19
N ASP A 51 -6.46 0.45 -6.31
CA ASP A 51 -5.60 -0.62 -6.82
C ASP A 51 -4.26 -0.70 -6.06
N ILE A 52 -3.83 0.38 -5.42
CA ILE A 52 -2.50 0.48 -4.81
C ILE A 52 -2.33 -0.46 -3.62
N SER A 53 -3.30 -0.50 -2.69
CA SER A 53 -3.20 -1.38 -1.51
C SER A 53 -3.08 -2.87 -1.90
N PRO A 54 -3.97 -3.44 -2.75
CA PRO A 54 -3.82 -4.80 -3.24
C PRO A 54 -2.46 -5.06 -3.92
N MET A 55 -2.00 -4.14 -4.76
CA MET A 55 -0.72 -4.31 -5.48
C MET A 55 0.48 -4.28 -4.53
N MET A 56 0.48 -3.40 -3.52
CA MET A 56 1.53 -3.36 -2.50
C MET A 56 1.51 -4.60 -1.60
N ARG A 57 0.33 -5.17 -1.34
CA ARG A 57 0.20 -6.44 -0.62
C ARG A 57 0.80 -7.60 -1.40
N LEU A 58 0.53 -7.69 -2.71
CA LEU A 58 1.14 -8.72 -3.58
C LEU A 58 2.67 -8.65 -3.55
N PHE A 59 3.26 -7.45 -3.48
CA PHE A 59 4.70 -7.29 -3.35
C PHE A 59 5.26 -7.92 -2.06
N LYS A 60 4.54 -7.80 -0.95
CA LYS A 60 4.91 -8.41 0.34
C LYS A 60 4.64 -9.91 0.35
N GLU A 61 3.55 -10.35 -0.27
CA GLU A 61 3.23 -11.78 -0.45
C GLU A 61 4.34 -12.50 -1.23
N ALA A 62 4.84 -11.90 -2.31
CA ALA A 62 5.93 -12.45 -3.09
C ALA A 62 7.20 -12.71 -2.26
N ARG A 63 7.47 -11.89 -1.24
CA ARG A 63 8.56 -12.13 -0.28
C ARG A 63 8.25 -13.33 0.61
N LEU A 64 7.03 -13.43 1.11
CA LEU A 64 6.60 -14.50 2.00
C LEU A 64 6.60 -15.88 1.33
N CYS A 65 6.36 -15.95 0.02
CA CYS A 65 6.54 -17.19 -0.75
C CYS A 65 7.95 -17.81 -0.60
N HIS A 66 8.98 -16.98 -0.40
CA HIS A 66 10.37 -17.42 -0.27
C HIS A 66 10.86 -17.38 1.19
N THR A 67 10.27 -16.51 2.01
CA THR A 67 10.65 -16.31 3.42
C THR A 67 9.38 -16.18 4.26
N PRO A 68 8.68 -17.28 4.55
CA PRO A 68 7.36 -17.25 5.20
C PRO A 68 7.36 -16.64 6.60
N ASN A 69 8.51 -16.62 7.27
CA ASN A 69 8.70 -16.06 8.61
C ASN A 69 9.18 -14.59 8.59
N HIS A 70 9.14 -13.91 7.44
CA HIS A 70 9.54 -12.51 7.33
C HIS A 70 8.50 -11.59 8.00
N ARG A 71 8.72 -11.30 9.29
CA ARG A 71 7.79 -10.56 10.15
C ARG A 71 7.39 -9.18 9.60
N ASP A 72 8.35 -8.43 9.06
CA ASP A 72 8.11 -7.10 8.49
C ASP A 72 7.10 -7.15 7.34
N SER A 73 7.19 -8.18 6.48
CA SER A 73 6.20 -8.38 5.41
C SER A 73 4.80 -8.65 5.95
N LEU A 74 4.68 -9.36 7.08
CA LEU A 74 3.38 -9.62 7.72
C LEU A 74 2.80 -8.32 8.33
N VAL A 75 3.64 -7.48 8.93
CA VAL A 75 3.24 -6.16 9.46
C VAL A 75 2.79 -5.25 8.31
N ASP A 76 3.54 -5.20 7.21
CA ASP A 76 3.20 -4.41 6.03
C ASP A 76 1.88 -4.84 5.40
N LEU A 77 1.61 -6.15 5.31
CA LEU A 77 0.32 -6.64 4.80
C LEU A 77 -0.86 -6.06 5.59
N ILE A 78 -0.73 -6.00 6.92
CA ILE A 78 -1.76 -5.40 7.79
C ILE A 78 -1.83 -3.89 7.53
N GLY A 79 -0.69 -3.20 7.46
CA GLY A 79 -0.64 -1.76 7.21
C GLY A 79 -1.28 -1.34 5.87
N TYR A 80 -0.97 -2.04 4.79
CA TYR A 80 -1.61 -1.82 3.48
C TYR A 80 -3.09 -2.18 3.48
N THR A 81 -3.50 -3.18 4.27
CA THR A 81 -4.93 -3.53 4.41
C THR A 81 -5.70 -2.42 5.12
N LEU A 82 -5.17 -1.87 6.23
CA LEU A 82 -5.79 -0.75 6.96
C LEU A 82 -5.90 0.50 6.08
N THR A 83 -4.79 0.93 5.49
CA THR A 83 -4.79 2.11 4.60
C THR A 83 -5.67 1.91 3.35
N GLY A 84 -5.80 0.69 2.83
CA GLY A 84 -6.74 0.37 1.76
C GLY A 84 -8.21 0.44 2.19
N ALA A 85 -8.53 0.05 3.43
CA ALA A 85 -9.88 0.19 3.97
C ALA A 85 -10.27 1.66 4.11
N GLU A 86 -9.36 2.51 4.63
CA GLU A 86 -9.54 3.96 4.71
C GLU A 86 -9.79 4.57 3.31
N VAL A 87 -8.96 4.22 2.32
CA VAL A 87 -9.11 4.73 0.93
C VAL A 87 -10.44 4.31 0.30
N ASN A 88 -10.93 3.13 0.62
CA ASN A 88 -12.19 2.61 0.07
C ASN A 88 -13.43 3.00 0.91
N GLY A 89 -13.27 3.74 2.00
CA GLY A 89 -14.37 4.19 2.86
C GLY A 89 -15.06 3.05 3.64
N VAL A 90 -14.30 2.02 4.01
CA VAL A 90 -14.81 0.83 4.74
C VAL A 90 -14.45 0.89 6.24
N GLU A 91 -13.72 1.93 6.67
CA GLU A 91 -13.29 2.19 8.05
C GLU A 91 -13.79 3.55 8.55
#